data_AF-A0A106EB56-F1
#
_entry.id   AF-A0A106EB56-F1
#
_cell.length_a   1.000
_cell.length_b   1.000
_cell.length_c   1.000
_cell.angle_alpha   90.00
_cell.angle_beta   90.00
_cell.angle_gamma   90.00
#
_symmetry.space_group_name_H-M   'P 1'
#
loop_
_entity.id
_entity.type
_entity.pdbx_description
1 polymer ?
#
loop_
_entity_poly.entity_id
_entity_poly.type
_entity_poly.pdbx_seq_one_letter_code
_entity_poly.pdbx_strand_id
1 'polypeptide(L)'
;MCWLYVRHIDGIYDVLTKAALLSSLPVLPLVIGFLWRLRTEEATWGDMVKLFINPVVTIIVLSLLNFGYGRLDGHVIQMATHMQARDFWNGLSEYGHRVVFENIVGTAAIVGVLLSNALMAVFQCAESMAQSTGSVMAVRLVGLTFNFRPARMVVVFAVFLGGSFLAFSGKGFDWWSSTVGGITAAALKG
;
A
#
# COMPACT_ATOMS: atom_id res chain seq x y z
N MET A 1 21.34 2.47 -4.62
CA MET A 1 20.01 1.91 -4.32
C MET A 1 18.92 2.45 -5.27
N CYS A 2 18.76 3.76 -5.45
CA CYS A 2 17.74 4.32 -6.36
C CYS A 2 17.86 3.84 -7.82
N TRP A 3 19.07 3.69 -8.35
CA TRP A 3 19.30 3.13 -9.68
C TRP A 3 18.76 1.69 -9.84
N LEU A 4 18.99 0.81 -8.84
CA LEU A 4 18.46 -0.57 -8.87
C LEU A 4 16.94 -0.60 -8.87
N TYR A 5 16.32 0.30 -8.10
CA TYR A 5 14.86 0.45 -8.08
C TYR A 5 14.33 0.81 -9.47
N VAL A 6 14.85 1.88 -10.08
CA VAL A 6 14.39 2.36 -11.39
C VAL A 6 14.69 1.33 -12.49
N ARG A 7 15.85 0.66 -12.43
CA ARG A 7 16.23 -0.39 -13.39
C ARG A 7 15.31 -1.61 -13.36
N HIS A 8 14.71 -1.92 -12.22
CA HIS A 8 13.82 -3.08 -12.04
C HIS A 8 12.37 -2.68 -11.81
N ILE A 9 11.99 -1.48 -12.24
CA ILE A 9 10.70 -0.90 -11.88
C ILE A 9 9.52 -1.72 -12.40
N ASP A 10 9.59 -2.22 -13.63
CA ASP A 10 8.54 -3.06 -14.22
C ASP A 10 8.32 -4.32 -13.38
N GLY A 11 9.41 -4.97 -12.96
CA GLY A 11 9.36 -6.15 -12.10
C GLY A 11 8.80 -5.83 -10.71
N ILE A 12 9.17 -4.68 -10.13
CA ILE A 12 8.65 -4.25 -8.82
C ILE A 12 7.15 -4.03 -8.91
N TYR A 13 6.66 -3.30 -9.91
CA TYR A 13 5.24 -3.01 -10.07
C TYR A 13 4.41 -4.26 -10.42
N ASP A 14 4.94 -5.19 -11.21
CA ASP A 14 4.30 -6.48 -11.47
C ASP A 14 4.17 -7.33 -10.20
N VAL A 15 5.24 -7.43 -9.40
CA VAL A 15 5.21 -8.14 -8.11
C VAL A 15 4.23 -7.48 -7.14
N LEU A 16 4.20 -6.15 -7.05
CA LEU A 16 3.28 -5.44 -6.17
C LEU A 16 1.83 -5.57 -6.61
N THR A 17 1.56 -5.60 -7.91
CA THR A 17 0.22 -5.85 -8.47
C THR A 17 -0.25 -7.25 -8.09
N LYS A 18 0.61 -8.26 -8.26
CA LYS A 18 0.31 -9.64 -7.84
C LYS A 18 0.10 -9.71 -6.33
N ALA A 19 0.95 -9.06 -5.53
CA ALA A 19 0.82 -9.02 -4.08
C ALA A 19 -0.48 -8.34 -3.62
N ALA A 20 -0.93 -7.29 -4.32
CA ALA A 20 -2.22 -6.65 -4.06
C ALA A 20 -3.39 -7.61 -4.21
N LEU A 21 -3.39 -8.40 -5.29
CA LEU A 21 -4.40 -9.43 -5.52
C LEU A 21 -4.31 -10.56 -4.50
N LEU A 22 -3.10 -11.01 -4.15
CA LEU A 22 -2.88 -12.05 -3.14
C LEU A 22 -3.31 -11.61 -1.74
N SER A 23 -3.20 -10.32 -1.41
CA SER A 23 -3.53 -9.79 -0.08
C SER A 23 -5.01 -9.91 0.29
N SER A 24 -5.91 -10.02 -0.70
CA SER A 24 -7.36 -10.13 -0.48
C SER A 24 -7.90 -11.56 -0.60
N LEU A 25 -7.08 -12.52 -1.08
CA LEU A 25 -7.48 -13.92 -1.23
C LEU A 25 -8.12 -14.53 0.03
N PRO A 26 -7.59 -14.31 1.26
CA PRO A 26 -8.15 -14.95 2.45
C PRO A 26 -9.58 -14.49 2.78
N VAL A 27 -10.02 -13.33 2.27
CA VAL A 27 -11.36 -12.78 2.52
C VAL A 27 -12.39 -13.27 1.48
N LEU A 28 -11.96 -13.73 0.30
CA LEU A 28 -12.88 -14.15 -0.77
C LEU A 28 -13.92 -15.20 -0.34
N PRO A 29 -13.56 -16.27 0.41
CA PRO A 29 -14.54 -17.25 0.87
C PRO A 29 -15.60 -16.62 1.79
N LEU A 30 -15.20 -15.63 2.59
CA LEU A 30 -16.11 -14.91 3.48
C LEU A 30 -17.05 -14.00 2.70
N VAL A 31 -16.58 -13.33 1.64
CA VAL A 31 -17.42 -12.54 0.72
C VAL A 31 -18.49 -13.41 0.08
N ILE A 32 -18.12 -14.58 -0.42
CA ILE A 32 -19.06 -15.54 -1.01
C ILE A 32 -20.08 -15.99 0.04
N GLY A 33 -19.63 -16.35 1.24
CA GLY A 33 -20.51 -16.72 2.34
C GLY A 33 -21.47 -15.61 2.76
N PHE A 34 -21.01 -14.36 2.79
CA PHE A 34 -21.83 -13.18 3.10
C PHE A 34 -22.88 -12.90 2.01
N LEU A 35 -22.51 -12.98 0.73
CA LEU A 35 -23.45 -12.85 -0.38
C LEU A 35 -24.55 -13.91 -0.32
N TRP A 36 -24.22 -15.10 0.17
CA TRP A 36 -25.21 -16.16 0.37
C TRP A 36 -26.15 -15.87 1.54
N ARG A 37 -25.64 -15.29 2.64
CA ARG A 37 -26.44 -14.85 3.81
C ARG A 37 -27.32 -13.63 3.53
N LEU A 38 -26.90 -12.74 2.64
CA LEU A 38 -27.74 -11.62 2.17
C LEU A 38 -29.06 -12.13 1.55
N ARG A 39 -29.04 -13.34 0.97
CA ARG A 39 -30.24 -13.98 0.42
C ARG A 39 -31.20 -14.52 1.49
N THR A 40 -30.72 -14.71 2.73
CA THR A 40 -31.45 -15.32 3.84
C THR A 40 -31.82 -14.32 4.96
N GLU A 41 -31.72 -13.01 4.70
CA GLU A 41 -32.10 -11.89 5.59
C GLU A 41 -31.33 -11.74 6.93
N GLU A 42 -30.27 -12.52 7.17
CA GLU A 42 -29.49 -12.48 8.43
C GLU A 42 -28.27 -11.53 8.41
N ALA A 43 -28.18 -10.59 7.46
CA ALA A 43 -26.97 -9.81 7.25
C ALA A 43 -27.06 -8.37 7.81
N THR A 44 -26.18 -8.03 8.75
CA THR A 44 -26.05 -6.68 9.31
C THR A 44 -25.15 -5.79 8.45
N TRP A 45 -25.47 -4.48 8.34
CA TRP A 45 -24.63 -3.48 7.66
C TRP A 45 -23.18 -3.42 8.20
N GLY A 46 -22.99 -3.63 9.50
CA GLY A 46 -21.66 -3.64 10.13
C GLY A 46 -20.76 -4.79 9.65
N ASP A 47 -21.35 -5.92 9.26
CA ASP A 47 -20.59 -7.08 8.77
C ASP A 47 -20.17 -6.87 7.32
N MET A 48 -21.05 -6.22 6.53
CA MET A 48 -20.73 -5.80 5.16
C MET A 48 -19.48 -4.89 5.15
N VAL A 49 -19.48 -3.83 5.95
CA VAL A 49 -18.36 -2.87 5.97
C VAL A 49 -17.05 -3.56 6.33
N LYS A 50 -17.04 -4.42 7.36
CA LYS A 50 -15.82 -5.14 7.77
C LYS A 50 -15.27 -6.00 6.63
N LEU A 51 -16.15 -6.68 5.90
CA LEU A 51 -15.77 -7.62 4.86
C LEU A 51 -15.25 -6.94 3.58
N PHE A 52 -15.89 -5.82 3.19
CA PHE A 52 -15.60 -5.14 1.94
C PHE A 52 -14.42 -4.15 2.03
N ILE A 53 -13.97 -3.77 3.24
CA ILE A 53 -12.77 -2.93 3.40
C ILE A 53 -11.57 -3.53 2.66
N ASN A 54 -11.35 -4.85 2.77
CA ASN A 54 -10.17 -5.48 2.17
C ASN A 54 -10.15 -5.40 0.63
N PRO A 55 -11.20 -5.84 -0.09
CA PRO A 55 -11.32 -5.64 -1.54
C PRO A 55 -11.21 -4.17 -1.97
N VAL A 56 -11.84 -3.24 -1.23
CA VAL A 56 -11.79 -1.81 -1.53
C VAL A 56 -10.36 -1.28 -1.44
N VAL A 57 -9.62 -1.66 -0.38
CA VAL A 57 -8.20 -1.29 -0.22
C VAL A 57 -7.37 -1.86 -1.36
N THR A 58 -7.58 -3.11 -1.77
CA THR A 58 -6.89 -3.69 -2.94
C THR A 58 -7.12 -2.89 -4.21
N ILE A 59 -8.37 -2.47 -4.49
CA ILE A 59 -8.69 -1.64 -5.66
C ILE A 59 -7.94 -0.30 -5.59
N ILE A 60 -7.96 0.37 -4.44
CA ILE A 60 -7.25 1.64 -4.25
C ILE A 60 -5.75 1.47 -4.47
N VAL A 61 -5.14 0.40 -3.95
CA VAL A 61 -3.72 0.10 -4.17
C VAL A 61 -3.41 -0.12 -5.64
N LEU A 62 -4.24 -0.87 -6.37
CA LEU A 62 -4.06 -1.08 -7.81
C LEU A 62 -4.16 0.24 -8.58
N SER A 63 -5.10 1.11 -8.23
CA SER A 63 -5.20 2.45 -8.82
C SER A 63 -3.97 3.31 -8.52
N LEU A 64 -3.45 3.27 -7.29
CA LEU A 64 -2.23 3.99 -6.91
C LEU A 64 -0.98 3.46 -7.58
N LEU A 65 -0.85 2.13 -7.77
CA LEU A 65 0.24 1.53 -8.52
C LEU A 65 0.22 1.99 -9.98
N ASN A 66 -0.95 1.97 -10.64
CA ASN A 66 -1.06 2.49 -12.00
C ASN A 66 -0.74 3.99 -12.09
N PHE A 67 -1.19 4.77 -11.11
CA PHE A 67 -0.88 6.20 -11.03
C PHE A 67 0.62 6.47 -10.80
N GLY A 68 1.25 5.74 -9.87
CA GLY A 68 2.67 5.86 -9.55
C GLY A 68 3.57 5.45 -10.70
N TYR A 69 3.21 4.39 -11.42
CA TYR A 69 3.93 3.95 -12.62
C TYR A 69 3.83 4.99 -13.75
N GLY A 70 2.62 5.51 -14.01
CA GLY A 70 2.41 6.54 -15.04
C GLY A 70 3.08 7.89 -14.75
N ARG A 71 3.55 8.12 -13.51
CA ARG A 71 4.29 9.32 -13.10
C ARG A 71 5.79 9.24 -13.35
N LEU A 72 6.36 8.07 -13.61
CA LEU A 72 7.78 8.00 -13.99
C LEU A 72 7.96 8.41 -15.44
N ASP A 73 8.88 9.34 -15.63
CA ASP A 73 9.35 9.71 -16.97
C ASP A 73 10.07 8.52 -17.61
N GLY A 74 9.62 8.13 -18.80
CA GLY A 74 10.26 7.08 -19.60
C GLY A 74 11.74 7.38 -19.89
N HIS A 75 12.14 8.66 -19.91
CA HIS A 75 13.53 9.04 -20.06
C HIS A 75 14.39 8.62 -18.86
N VAL A 76 13.87 8.77 -17.63
CA VAL A 76 14.55 8.34 -16.40
C VAL A 76 14.73 6.83 -16.37
N ILE A 77 13.71 6.08 -16.83
CA ILE A 77 13.79 4.62 -16.95
C ILE A 77 14.87 4.23 -17.98
N GLN A 78 14.88 4.88 -19.16
CA GLN A 78 15.89 4.61 -20.18
C GLN A 78 17.32 4.90 -19.72
N MET A 79 17.54 5.99 -18.98
CA MET A 79 18.86 6.27 -18.40
C MET A 79 19.28 5.18 -17.42
N ALA A 80 18.39 4.72 -16.54
CA ALA A 80 18.70 3.67 -15.57
C ALA A 80 19.06 2.34 -16.23
N THR A 81 18.45 2.02 -17.37
CA THR A 81 18.70 0.77 -18.12
C THR A 81 20.05 0.76 -18.82
N HIS A 82 20.54 1.91 -19.30
CA HIS A 82 21.75 2.00 -20.13
C HIS A 82 22.98 2.57 -19.42
N MET A 83 22.81 3.23 -18.27
CA MET A 83 23.91 3.86 -17.53
C MET A 83 24.27 3.08 -16.26
N GLN A 84 25.51 3.26 -15.79
CA GLN A 84 25.92 2.79 -14.46
C GLN A 84 25.33 3.68 -13.37
N ALA A 85 25.22 3.14 -12.14
CA ALA A 85 24.52 3.80 -11.03
C ALA A 85 25.01 5.23 -10.71
N ARG A 86 26.32 5.48 -10.86
CA ARG A 86 26.93 6.79 -10.60
C ARG A 86 26.56 7.81 -11.66
N ASP A 87 26.62 7.41 -12.94
CA ASP A 87 26.33 8.29 -14.07
C ASP A 87 24.84 8.57 -14.19
N PHE A 88 24.00 7.56 -13.88
CA PHE A 88 22.57 7.75 -13.72
C PHE A 88 22.27 8.83 -12.69
N TRP A 89 22.84 8.73 -11.48
CA TRP A 89 22.54 9.69 -10.43
C TRP A 89 23.01 11.11 -10.76
N ASN A 90 24.19 11.25 -11.36
CA ASN A 90 24.72 12.56 -11.71
C ASN A 90 24.08 13.15 -12.97
N GLY A 91 23.52 12.31 -13.84
CA GLY A 91 22.87 12.72 -15.09
C GLY A 91 21.38 13.10 -14.94
N LEU A 92 20.78 12.84 -13.77
CA LEU A 92 19.41 13.25 -13.49
C LEU A 92 19.32 14.77 -13.27
N SER A 93 18.25 15.37 -13.80
CA SER A 93 17.84 16.72 -13.42
C SER A 93 17.27 16.72 -12.00
N GLU A 94 17.17 17.90 -11.38
CA GLU A 94 16.56 18.06 -10.05
C GLU A 94 15.13 17.49 -9.99
N TYR A 95 14.37 17.67 -11.08
CA TYR A 95 13.06 17.03 -11.26
C TYR A 95 13.16 15.50 -11.32
N GLY A 96 14.15 14.94 -12.03
CA GLY A 96 14.41 13.51 -12.11
C GLY A 96 14.74 12.90 -10.75
N HIS A 97 15.57 13.55 -9.94
CA HIS A 97 15.85 13.11 -8.56
C HIS A 97 14.57 13.09 -7.72
N ARG A 98 13.78 14.15 -7.81
CA ARG A 98 12.51 14.29 -7.08
C ARG A 98 11.53 13.17 -7.41
N VAL A 99 11.29 12.92 -8.70
CA VAL A 99 10.36 11.87 -9.15
C VAL A 99 10.80 10.49 -8.67
N VAL A 100 12.10 10.18 -8.72
CA VAL A 100 12.63 8.90 -8.23
C VAL A 100 12.40 8.73 -6.72
N PHE A 101 12.64 9.78 -5.93
CA PHE A 101 12.38 9.72 -4.49
C PHE A 101 10.90 9.58 -4.15
N GLU A 102 10.05 10.38 -4.77
CA GLU A 102 8.59 10.31 -4.61
C GLU A 102 8.06 8.91 -4.91
N ASN A 103 8.60 8.28 -5.97
CA ASN A 103 8.19 6.95 -6.36
C ASN A 103 8.65 5.88 -5.35
N ILE A 104 9.90 5.94 -4.89
CA ILE A 104 10.43 5.00 -3.88
C ILE A 104 9.61 5.08 -2.58
N VAL A 105 9.33 6.29 -2.11
CA VAL A 105 8.55 6.51 -0.88
C VAL A 105 7.11 6.02 -1.05
N GLY A 106 6.46 6.37 -2.17
CA GLY A 106 5.09 5.95 -2.45
C GLY A 106 4.94 4.43 -2.55
N THR A 107 5.93 3.77 -3.17
CA THR A 107 5.98 2.31 -3.30
C THR A 107 6.25 1.63 -1.95
N ALA A 108 7.15 2.16 -1.12
CA ALA A 108 7.39 1.63 0.22
C ALA A 108 6.14 1.71 1.11
N ALA A 109 5.39 2.81 1.01
CA ALA A 109 4.11 2.95 1.71
C ALA A 109 3.08 1.91 1.23
N ILE A 110 3.02 1.61 -0.07
CA ILE A 110 2.16 0.55 -0.61
C ILE A 110 2.53 -0.82 -0.03
N VAL A 111 3.81 -1.15 0.10
CA VAL A 111 4.24 -2.42 0.72
C VAL A 111 3.67 -2.54 2.14
N GLY A 112 3.68 -1.45 2.92
CA GLY A 112 3.06 -1.39 4.25
C GLY A 112 1.55 -1.64 4.22
N VAL A 113 0.83 -1.08 3.24
CA VAL A 113 -0.60 -1.34 3.01
C VAL A 113 -0.84 -2.81 2.70
N LEU A 114 -0.08 -3.39 1.78
CA LEU A 114 -0.23 -4.77 1.33
C LEU A 114 -0.08 -5.77 2.46
N LEU A 115 0.96 -5.61 3.29
CA LEU A 115 1.19 -6.46 4.45
C LEU A 115 0.05 -6.32 5.48
N SER A 116 -0.37 -5.09 5.75
CA SER A 116 -1.47 -4.82 6.70
C SER A 116 -2.80 -5.39 6.18
N ASN A 117 -3.05 -5.30 4.87
CA ASN A 117 -4.24 -5.82 4.22
C ASN A 117 -4.28 -7.35 4.26
N ALA A 118 -3.15 -8.00 3.98
CA ALA A 118 -3.03 -9.46 4.09
C ALA A 118 -3.23 -9.95 5.53
N LEU A 119 -2.62 -9.28 6.52
CA LEU A 119 -2.77 -9.68 7.92
C LEU A 119 -4.18 -9.45 8.46
N MET A 120 -4.84 -8.37 8.03
CA MET A 120 -6.26 -8.15 8.32
C MET A 120 -7.14 -9.22 7.66
N ALA A 121 -6.86 -9.60 6.42
CA ALA A 121 -7.58 -10.67 5.72
C ALA A 121 -7.53 -11.99 6.50
N VAL A 122 -6.31 -12.35 6.93
CA VAL A 122 -6.06 -13.57 7.71
C VAL A 122 -6.78 -13.50 9.06
N PHE A 123 -6.74 -12.35 9.74
CA PHE A 123 -7.49 -12.14 10.99
C PHE A 123 -8.98 -12.39 10.81
N GLN A 124 -9.60 -11.77 9.81
CA GLN A 124 -11.04 -11.91 9.53
C GLN A 124 -11.44 -13.35 9.20
N CYS A 125 -10.61 -14.03 8.40
CA CYS A 125 -10.82 -15.43 8.05
C CYS A 125 -10.69 -16.34 9.27
N ALA A 126 -9.63 -16.16 10.06
CA ALA A 126 -9.41 -16.92 11.27
C ALA A 126 -10.51 -16.69 12.32
N GLU A 127 -10.96 -15.45 12.50
CA GLU A 127 -12.05 -15.09 13.42
C GLU A 127 -13.36 -15.78 13.00
N SER A 128 -13.71 -15.70 11.72
CA SER A 128 -14.90 -16.35 11.20
C SER A 128 -14.84 -17.87 11.33
N MET A 129 -13.68 -18.49 11.07
CA MET A 129 -13.50 -19.93 11.22
C MET A 129 -13.55 -20.38 12.69
N ALA A 130 -12.95 -19.61 13.60
CA ALA A 130 -12.97 -19.92 15.03
C ALA A 130 -14.40 -19.90 15.57
N GLN A 131 -15.22 -18.94 15.14
CA GLN A 131 -16.63 -18.84 15.55
C GLN A 131 -17.49 -19.97 15.00
N SER A 132 -17.26 -20.41 13.76
CA SER A 132 -18.11 -21.43 13.12
C SER A 132 -17.71 -22.87 13.43
N THR A 133 -16.41 -23.14 13.60
CA THR A 133 -15.89 -24.52 13.73
C THR A 133 -15.25 -24.82 15.09
N GLY A 134 -14.96 -23.81 15.91
CA GLY A 134 -14.19 -23.99 17.15
C GLY A 134 -12.75 -24.49 16.92
N SER A 135 -12.23 -24.39 15.69
CA SER A 135 -10.91 -24.93 15.33
C SER A 135 -9.78 -24.31 16.16
N VAL A 136 -8.97 -25.17 16.80
CA VAL A 136 -7.80 -24.77 17.59
C VAL A 136 -6.80 -23.96 16.75
N MET A 137 -6.64 -24.31 15.47
CA MET A 137 -5.75 -23.58 14.55
C MET A 137 -6.28 -22.17 14.26
N ALA A 138 -7.59 -22.02 14.08
CA ALA A 138 -8.22 -20.72 13.84
C ALA A 138 -8.09 -19.80 15.07
N VAL A 139 -8.31 -20.34 16.28
CA VAL A 139 -8.13 -19.60 17.54
C VAL A 139 -6.68 -19.13 17.72
N ARG A 140 -5.70 -19.98 17.38
CA ARG A 140 -4.27 -19.59 17.40
C ARG A 140 -3.96 -18.49 16.40
N LEU A 141 -4.49 -18.57 15.18
CA LEU A 141 -4.32 -17.53 14.16
C LEU A 141 -4.93 -16.19 14.59
N VAL A 142 -6.11 -16.20 15.22
CA VAL A 142 -6.73 -15.01 15.83
C VAL A 142 -5.80 -14.42 16.90
N GLY A 143 -5.24 -15.28 17.77
CA GLY A 143 -4.28 -14.88 18.80
C GLY A 143 -3.00 -14.26 18.24
N LEU A 144 -2.53 -14.69 17.07
CA LEU A 144 -1.36 -14.11 16.40
C LEU A 144 -1.68 -12.82 15.63
N THR A 145 -2.91 -12.68 15.15
CA THR A 145 -3.32 -11.57 14.28
C THR A 145 -4.20 -10.53 14.99
N PHE A 146 -4.38 -10.63 16.31
CA PHE A 146 -5.28 -9.77 17.10
C PHE A 146 -5.01 -8.26 16.99
N ASN A 147 -3.78 -7.87 16.64
CA ASN A 147 -3.42 -6.46 16.42
C ASN A 147 -3.96 -5.89 15.09
N PHE A 148 -4.35 -6.76 14.15
CA PHE A 148 -4.82 -6.42 12.80
C PHE A 148 -6.35 -6.34 12.70
N ARG A 149 -7.00 -5.93 13.79
CA ARG A 149 -8.46 -5.68 13.81
C ARG A 149 -8.86 -4.62 12.78
N PRO A 150 -10.01 -4.76 12.10
CA PRO A 150 -10.44 -3.85 11.04
C PRO A 150 -10.41 -2.37 11.44
N ALA A 151 -10.87 -2.01 12.64
CA ALA A 151 -10.91 -0.62 13.10
C ALA A 151 -9.51 0.04 13.18
N ARG A 152 -8.48 -0.71 13.61
CA ARG A 152 -7.10 -0.21 13.65
C ARG A 152 -6.51 -0.14 12.25
N MET A 153 -6.82 -1.14 11.43
CA MET A 153 -6.31 -1.24 10.07
C MET A 153 -6.83 -0.12 9.16
N VAL A 154 -8.06 0.37 9.37
CA VAL A 154 -8.57 1.56 8.66
C VAL A 154 -7.66 2.77 8.86
N VAL A 155 -7.19 3.02 10.08
CA VAL A 155 -6.27 4.13 10.36
C VAL A 155 -4.93 3.90 9.67
N VAL A 156 -4.39 2.67 9.76
CA VAL A 156 -3.15 2.30 9.09
C VAL A 156 -3.25 2.50 7.57
N PHE A 157 -4.35 2.05 6.96
CA PHE A 157 -4.62 2.26 5.53
C PHE A 157 -4.72 3.74 5.19
N ALA A 158 -5.44 4.54 5.98
CA ALA A 158 -5.54 5.97 5.74
C ALA A 158 -4.17 6.66 5.74
N VAL A 159 -3.30 6.31 6.70
CA VAL A 159 -1.94 6.86 6.79
C VAL A 159 -1.07 6.44 5.62
N PHE A 160 -1.01 5.15 5.31
CA PHE A 160 -0.12 4.65 4.25
C PHE A 160 -0.64 4.94 2.84
N LEU A 161 -1.95 4.83 2.58
CA LEU A 161 -2.55 5.20 1.29
C LEU A 161 -2.47 6.71 1.07
N GLY A 162 -2.76 7.50 2.11
CA GLY A 162 -2.62 8.96 2.07
C GLY A 162 -1.16 9.37 1.83
N GLY A 163 -0.21 8.75 2.53
CA GLY A 163 1.22 8.95 2.33
C GLY A 163 1.68 8.58 0.92
N SER A 164 1.22 7.43 0.40
CA SER A 164 1.53 6.98 -0.95
C SER A 164 0.98 7.93 -2.01
N PHE A 165 -0.26 8.37 -1.86
CA PHE A 165 -0.87 9.35 -2.75
C PHE A 165 -0.15 10.70 -2.71
N LEU A 166 0.18 11.21 -1.53
CA LEU A 166 0.93 12.46 -1.37
C LEU A 166 2.32 12.36 -2.00
N ALA A 167 3.00 11.21 -1.84
CA ALA A 167 4.29 10.94 -2.45
C ALA A 167 4.18 10.94 -3.98
N PHE A 168 3.30 10.12 -4.57
CA PHE A 168 3.16 10.07 -6.04
C PHE A 168 2.63 11.36 -6.66
N SER A 169 1.81 12.12 -5.93
CA SER A 169 1.27 13.40 -6.41
C SER A 169 2.32 14.51 -6.44
N GLY A 170 3.46 14.33 -5.77
CA GLY A 170 4.51 15.31 -5.57
C GLY A 170 4.20 16.38 -4.51
N LYS A 171 2.94 16.50 -4.09
CA LYS A 171 2.52 17.43 -3.05
C LYS A 171 3.18 17.16 -1.69
N GLY A 172 3.52 15.90 -1.41
CA GLY A 172 4.24 15.53 -0.20
C GLY A 172 5.64 16.16 -0.15
N PHE A 173 6.33 16.22 -1.29
CA PHE A 173 7.64 16.86 -1.38
C PHE A 173 7.55 18.38 -1.26
N ASP A 174 6.54 19.02 -1.87
CA ASP A 174 6.33 20.48 -1.75
C ASP A 174 5.97 20.89 -0.32
N TRP A 175 5.17 20.07 0.37
CA TRP A 175 4.86 20.29 1.78
C TRP A 175 6.10 20.10 2.67
N TRP A 176 6.90 19.07 2.42
CA TRP A 176 8.14 18.81 3.17
C TRP A 176 9.16 19.93 2.96
N SER A 177 9.40 20.34 1.71
CA SER A 177 10.37 21.38 1.37
C SER A 177 9.97 22.75 1.93
N SER A 178 8.69 23.10 1.90
CA SER A 178 8.19 24.33 2.52
C SER A 178 8.25 24.31 4.05
N THR A 179 7.92 23.18 4.68
CA THR A 179 7.93 23.05 6.15
C THR A 179 9.35 23.00 6.70
N VAL A 180 10.21 22.13 6.14
CA VAL A 180 11.59 21.97 6.61
C VAL A 180 12.47 23.14 6.17
N GLY A 181 12.27 23.67 4.96
CA GLY A 181 12.93 24.90 4.52
C GLY A 181 12.53 26.12 5.35
N GLY A 182 11.27 26.18 5.81
CA GLY A 182 10.79 27.19 6.74
C GLY A 182 11.43 27.07 8.14
N ILE A 183 11.55 25.84 8.65
CA ILE A 183 12.17 25.56 9.96
C ILE A 183 13.68 25.87 9.93
N THR A 184 14.40 25.50 8.88
CA THR A 184 15.84 25.80 8.76
C THR A 184 16.10 27.28 8.53
N ALA A 185 15.26 27.97 7.76
CA ALA A 185 15.35 29.43 7.61
C ALA A 185 15.01 30.19 8.91
N ALA A 186 14.13 29.65 9.75
CA ALA A 186 13.84 30.19 11.07
C ALA A 186 15.00 29.92 12.05
N ALA A 187 15.61 28.74 12.00
CA ALA A 187 16.73 28.36 12.85
C ALA A 187 18.04 29.10 12.53
N LEU A 188 18.22 29.60 11.30
CA LEU A 188 19.37 30.41 10.89
C LEU A 188 19.21 31.92 11.18
N LYS A 189 18.02 32.35 11.63
CA LYS A 189 17.71 33.76 11.96
C LYS A 189 17.58 34.02 13.46
N GLY A 190 17.67 32.99 14.31
CA GLY A 190 17.74 33.11 15.78
C GLY A 190 19.16 32.86 16.27
#